data_AF-A0A453CDQ6-F1
#
_entry.id   AF-A0A453CDQ6-F1
#
_cell.length_a   1.000
_cell.length_b   1.000
_cell.length_c   1.000
_cell.angle_alpha   90.00
_cell.angle_beta   90.00
_cell.angle_gamma   90.00
#
_symmetry.space_group_name_H-M   'P 1'
#
loop_
_entity.id
_entity.type
_entity.pdbx_description
1 polymer ?
#
loop_
_entity_poly.entity_id
_entity_poly.type
_entity_poly.pdbx_seq_one_letter_code
_entity_poly.pdbx_strand_id
1 'polypeptide(L)'
;MDACSPVLLVVGALLLLLLGASAPTASAARAFFVFGDSLVDNGNNNYLMTTARADAPPYGIDFPTHMPTGRFSNGLNIPDII
;
A
#
# COMPACT_ATOMS: atom_id res chain seq x y z
N MET A 1 44.26 2.49 31.38
CA MET A 1 43.39 1.73 30.46
C MET A 1 42.15 1.42 31.26
N ASP A 2 41.29 2.42 31.38
CA ASP A 2 40.19 2.40 32.32
C ASP A 2 39.17 1.39 31.83
N ALA A 3 38.99 0.33 32.61
CA ALA A 3 37.98 -0.67 32.35
C ALA A 3 36.63 0.05 32.28
N CYS A 4 35.94 -0.12 31.16
CA CYS A 4 34.57 0.30 30.99
C CYS A 4 33.77 -0.09 32.25
N SER A 5 33.31 0.91 33.00
CA SER A 5 32.61 0.70 34.26
C SER A 5 31.39 -0.20 34.02
N PRO A 6 31.12 -1.22 34.87
CA PRO A 6 29.99 -2.13 34.69
C PRO A 6 28.64 -1.38 34.62
N VAL A 7 28.57 -0.18 35.21
CA VAL A 7 27.40 0.71 35.11
C VAL A 7 27.13 1.16 33.67
N LEU A 8 28.17 1.50 32.92
CA LEU A 8 28.04 1.95 31.53
C LEU A 8 27.52 0.82 30.62
N LEU A 9 27.93 -0.41 30.93
CA LEU A 9 27.52 -1.62 30.20
C LEU A 9 26.04 -1.94 30.44
N VAL A 10 25.56 -1.78 31.69
CA VAL A 10 24.15 -1.98 32.06
C VAL A 10 23.25 -0.91 31.43
N VAL A 11 23.66 0.36 31.46
CA VAL A 11 22.89 1.46 30.85
C VAL A 11 22.81 1.29 29.33
N GLY A 12 23.91 0.90 28.68
CA GLY A 12 23.93 0.59 27.25
C GLY A 12 22.99 -0.56 26.89
N ALA A 13 22.99 -1.64 27.68
CA ALA A 13 22.10 -2.78 27.46
C ALA A 13 20.61 -2.41 27.65
N LEU A 14 20.28 -1.62 28.67
CA LEU A 14 18.92 -1.11 28.90
C LEU A 14 18.44 -0.21 27.77
N LEU A 15 19.31 0.68 27.27
CA LEU A 15 18.99 1.54 26.13
C LEU A 15 18.71 0.71 24.87
N LEU A 16 19.52 -0.31 24.60
CA LEU A 16 19.32 -1.26 23.49
C LEU A 16 18.00 -2.05 23.62
N LEU A 17 17.65 -2.49 24.83
CA LEU A 17 16.38 -3.17 25.11
C LEU A 17 15.18 -2.25 24.88
N LEU A 18 15.26 -0.98 25.29
CA LEU A 18 14.21 0.02 25.09
C LEU A 18 14.05 0.38 23.60
N LEU A 19 15.14 0.42 22.84
CA LEU A 19 15.14 0.65 21.38
C LEU A 19 14.57 -0.54 20.59
N GLY A 20 14.70 -1.78 21.09
CA GLY A 20 14.24 -2.99 20.42
C GLY A 20 12.77 -3.38 20.65
N ALA A 21 12.08 -2.73 21.59
CA ALA A 21 10.74 -3.14 22.04
C ALA A 21 9.59 -2.71 21.12
N SER A 22 9.84 -1.88 20.10
CA SER A 22 8.82 -1.41 19.16
C SER A 22 8.91 -2.12 17.81
N ALA A 23 8.68 -3.43 17.77
CA ALA A 23 8.38 -4.09 16.51
C ALA A 23 6.91 -3.83 16.16
N PRO A 24 6.58 -3.17 15.04
CA PRO A 24 5.19 -3.05 14.63
C PRO A 24 4.64 -4.46 14.40
N THR A 25 3.59 -4.84 15.12
CA THR A 25 2.81 -6.03 14.81
C THR A 25 2.06 -5.73 13.52
N ALA A 26 2.69 -6.01 12.38
CA ALA A 26 2.03 -5.95 11.09
C ALA A 26 0.92 -6.99 11.08
N SER A 27 -0.33 -6.54 11.22
CA SER A 27 -1.49 -7.38 10.93
C SER A 27 -1.34 -7.86 9.49
N ALA A 28 -1.41 -9.17 9.26
CA ALA A 28 -1.29 -9.73 7.92
C ALA A 28 -2.38 -9.11 7.03
N ALA A 29 -1.97 -8.45 5.95
CA ALA A 29 -2.91 -7.92 4.96
C ALA A 29 -3.78 -9.08 4.45
N ARG A 30 -5.11 -8.92 4.53
CA ARG A 30 -6.05 -9.94 4.05
C ARG A 30 -6.27 -9.72 2.56
N ALA A 31 -5.94 -10.73 1.76
CA ALA A 31 -6.25 -10.70 0.34
C ALA A 31 -7.74 -11.00 0.10
N PHE A 32 -8.33 -10.31 -0.87
CA PHE A 32 -9.68 -10.56 -1.35
C PHE A 32 -9.66 -10.80 -2.85
N PHE A 33 -10.56 -11.66 -3.31
CA PHE A 33 -10.83 -11.85 -4.74
C PHE A 33 -12.07 -11.05 -5.09
N VAL A 34 -11.94 -10.19 -6.10
CA VAL A 34 -12.99 -9.28 -6.52
C VAL A 34 -13.46 -9.70 -7.90
N PHE A 35 -14.76 -9.98 -8.02
CA PHE A 35 -15.41 -10.37 -9.26
C PHE A 35 -16.49 -9.34 -9.59
N GLY A 36 -16.62 -8.99 -10.87
CA GLY A 36 -17.63 -8.04 -11.32
C GLY A 36 -17.36 -7.54 -12.73
N ASP A 37 -17.86 -6.34 -13.00
CA ASP A 37 -17.74 -5.64 -14.28
C ASP A 37 -16.84 -4.40 -14.15
N SER A 38 -17.03 -3.43 -15.06
CA SER A 38 -16.42 -2.09 -15.04
C SER A 38 -16.34 -1.42 -13.67
N LEU A 39 -17.31 -1.62 -12.78
CA LEU A 39 -17.36 -0.99 -11.45
C LEU A 39 -16.24 -1.46 -10.51
N VAL A 40 -15.61 -2.60 -10.81
CA VAL A 40 -14.50 -3.16 -10.04
C VAL A 40 -13.27 -3.44 -10.89
N ASP A 41 -13.32 -3.09 -12.18
CA ASP A 41 -12.16 -3.21 -13.07
C ASP A 41 -11.17 -2.06 -12.80
N ASN A 42 -9.92 -2.44 -12.51
CA ASN A 42 -8.80 -1.54 -12.25
C ASN A 42 -7.75 -1.61 -13.37
N GLY A 43 -8.13 -2.06 -14.57
CA GLY A 43 -7.29 -2.10 -15.77
C GLY A 43 -7.04 -3.50 -16.33
N ASN A 44 -7.79 -4.51 -15.88
CA ASN A 44 -7.70 -5.87 -16.41
C ASN A 44 -7.99 -5.90 -17.92
N ASN A 45 -8.95 -5.09 -18.38
CA ASN A 45 -9.32 -5.03 -19.79
C ASN A 45 -8.20 -4.49 -20.72
N ASN A 46 -7.20 -3.81 -20.18
CA ASN A 46 -6.06 -3.32 -20.99
C ASN A 46 -5.23 -4.46 -21.57
N TYR A 47 -5.38 -5.67 -21.03
CA TYR A 47 -4.70 -6.90 -21.47
C TYR A 47 -5.58 -7.79 -22.36
N LEU A 48 -6.81 -7.38 -22.68
CA LEU A 48 -7.77 -8.15 -23.47
C LEU A 48 -8.02 -7.49 -24.84
N MET A 49 -8.41 -8.28 -25.83
CA MET A 49 -8.84 -7.79 -27.14
C MET A 49 -10.28 -7.27 -27.07
N THR A 50 -10.46 -6.13 -26.40
CA THR A 50 -11.75 -5.46 -26.18
C THR A 50 -11.62 -3.95 -26.37
N THR A 51 -12.70 -3.31 -26.78
CA THR A 51 -12.83 -1.84 -26.81
C THR A 51 -13.27 -1.27 -25.46
N ALA A 52 -13.74 -2.10 -24.53
CA ALA A 52 -14.13 -1.67 -23.20
C ALA A 52 -12.88 -1.47 -22.34
N ARG A 53 -12.19 -0.34 -22.51
CA ARG A 53 -10.97 0.01 -21.77
C ARG A 53 -11.12 1.39 -21.13
N ALA A 54 -10.49 1.54 -19.97
CA ALA A 54 -10.40 2.80 -19.25
C ALA A 54 -8.96 3.34 -19.25
N ASP A 55 -8.30 3.25 -20.40
CA ASP A 55 -6.92 3.68 -20.68
C ASP A 55 -6.85 5.02 -21.44
N ALA A 56 -7.97 5.73 -21.56
CA ALA A 56 -8.09 7.02 -22.24
C ALA A 56 -8.97 8.02 -21.46
N PRO A 57 -8.91 9.33 -21.76
CA PRO A 57 -9.84 10.31 -21.19
C PRO A 57 -11.31 9.95 -21.48
N PRO A 58 -12.26 10.24 -20.56
CA PRO A 58 -12.12 11.11 -19.39
C PRO A 58 -11.61 10.42 -18.12
N TYR A 59 -11.34 9.10 -18.15
CA TYR A 59 -11.02 8.35 -16.95
C TYR A 59 -9.77 8.86 -16.23
N GLY A 60 -9.84 8.95 -14.91
CA GLY A 60 -8.74 9.44 -14.09
C GLY A 60 -8.49 10.95 -14.12
N ILE A 61 -9.36 11.75 -14.76
CA ILE A 61 -9.13 13.21 -14.87
C ILE A 61 -9.13 13.92 -13.50
N ASP A 62 -9.87 13.42 -12.52
CA ASP A 62 -9.92 14.00 -11.16
C ASP A 62 -8.82 13.43 -10.23
N PHE A 63 -7.99 12.49 -10.68
CA PHE A 63 -6.82 12.04 -9.92
C PHE A 63 -5.71 13.10 -9.97
N PRO A 64 -4.81 13.15 -8.95
CA PRO A 64 -3.66 14.07 -8.97
C PRO A 64 -2.77 13.94 -10.22
N THR A 65 -2.72 12.75 -10.82
CA THR A 65 -1.94 12.50 -12.05
C THR A 65 -2.64 13.01 -13.31
N HIS A 66 -3.96 13.20 -13.29
CA HIS A 66 -4.79 13.53 -14.46
C HIS A 66 -4.60 12.54 -15.64
N MET A 67 -4.23 11.29 -15.33
CA MET A 67 -3.95 10.24 -16.30
C MET A 67 -4.95 9.08 -16.12
N PRO A 68 -5.30 8.36 -17.20
CA PRO A 68 -6.12 7.16 -17.10
C PRO A 68 -5.52 6.13 -16.15
N THR A 69 -6.35 5.62 -15.24
CA THR A 69 -5.91 4.70 -14.17
C THR A 69 -6.27 3.24 -14.44
N GLY A 70 -6.99 2.96 -15.54
CA GLY A 70 -7.61 1.66 -15.79
C GLY A 70 -8.97 1.46 -15.09
N ARG A 71 -9.41 2.42 -14.27
CA ARG A 71 -10.74 2.42 -13.64
C ARG A 71 -11.74 3.12 -14.54
N PHE A 72 -12.95 2.55 -14.67
CA PHE A 72 -14.08 3.20 -15.35
C PHE A 72 -14.69 4.34 -14.52
N SER A 73 -13.86 5.17 -13.91
CA SER A 73 -14.26 6.28 -13.04
C SER A 73 -13.15 7.35 -12.98
N ASN A 74 -13.47 8.47 -12.35
CA ASN A 74 -12.48 9.51 -12.02
C ASN A 74 -11.95 9.39 -10.59
N GLY A 75 -12.31 8.31 -9.88
CA GLY A 75 -11.95 8.11 -8.48
C GLY A 75 -11.56 6.67 -8.17
N LEU A 76 -11.51 6.35 -6.89
CA LEU A 76 -11.33 4.99 -6.41
C LEU A 76 -12.63 4.19 -6.59
N ASN A 77 -12.49 2.92 -6.95
CA ASN A 77 -13.60 1.99 -6.97
C ASN A 77 -13.79 1.38 -5.57
N ILE A 78 -14.94 0.74 -5.33
CA ILE A 78 -15.23 0.11 -4.02
C ILE A 78 -14.11 -0.80 -3.52
N PRO A 79 -13.47 -1.65 -4.35
CA PRO A 79 -12.35 -2.51 -3.90
C PRO A 79 -11.13 -1.77 -3.38
N ASP A 80 -10.94 -0.51 -3.72
CA ASP A 80 -9.78 0.28 -3.27
C ASP A 80 -9.98 0.85 -1.85
N ILE A 81 -11.21 0.86 -1.36
CA ILE A 81 -11.58 1.51 -0.08
C ILE A 81 -12.11 0.53 0.98
N ILE A 82 -12.18 -0.77 0.68
CA ILE A 82 -12.67 -1.83 1.60
C ILE A 82 -11.55 -2.74 2.10
#